data_AF-A0A3D8YSX9-F1
#
_entry.id   AF-A0A3D8YSX9-F1
#
_cell.length_a   1.000
_cell.length_b   1.000
_cell.length_c   1.000
_cell.angle_alpha   90.00
_cell.angle_beta   90.00
_cell.angle_gamma   90.00
#
_symmetry.space_group_name_H-M   'P 1'
#
loop_
_entity.id
_entity.type
_entity.pdbx_description
1 polymer ?
#
loop_
_entity_poly.entity_id
_entity_poly.type
_entity_poly.pdbx_seq_one_letter_code
_entity_poly.pdbx_strand_id
1 'polypeptide(L)'
;MANEWKEVTSPEALHFGRLKRFITQLIYFGWEQALSCLFPVVIFGSLALTQVIPLPWLPRYDWLLLLFLLMQWWMVRSGLETKDELKVITLFHLIGLALEIFKVNMGSWSYPEEGYMKILGVPLYSGFMYASVASYLCQAWRRLDVQLEKWPPFLLVVSLAAAIYLNFFVHHFWIDIRWWLSGLVLIVFWRSWVTYEVNGSRYRMPIALSFTLIGFFIWVAENIATFFGAWQYPNQTDTWSLVHLGKVSSWLLLVIVSFLIVATLKQVKRKLPVSKTE
;
A
#
# COMPACT_ATOMS: atom_id res chain seq x y z
N MET A 1 -52.24 -22.85 -34.06
CA MET A 1 -50.82 -22.84 -34.48
C MET A 1 -50.03 -22.22 -33.33
N ALA A 2 -49.56 -23.07 -32.43
CA ALA A 2 -48.67 -22.69 -31.34
C ALA A 2 -47.23 -22.71 -31.87
N ASN A 3 -46.46 -21.65 -31.62
CA ASN A 3 -45.00 -21.66 -31.55
C ASN A 3 -44.55 -20.36 -30.88
N GLU A 4 -44.90 -20.22 -29.60
CA GLU A 4 -44.18 -19.34 -28.69
C GLU A 4 -42.86 -20.03 -28.36
N TRP A 5 -41.79 -19.60 -29.03
CA TRP A 5 -40.44 -19.94 -28.67
C TRP A 5 -40.11 -19.27 -27.33
N LYS A 6 -40.42 -19.96 -26.22
CA LYS A 6 -39.70 -19.74 -24.97
C LYS A 6 -38.27 -20.19 -25.22
N GLU A 7 -37.40 -19.22 -25.47
CA GLU A 7 -35.96 -19.40 -25.46
C GLU A 7 -35.56 -19.81 -24.03
N VAL A 8 -35.65 -21.10 -23.74
CA VAL A 8 -35.18 -21.69 -22.49
C VAL A 8 -33.65 -21.66 -22.57
N THR A 9 -33.05 -20.55 -22.13
CA THR A 9 -31.59 -20.49 -21.94
C THR A 9 -31.21 -21.64 -21.01
N SER A 10 -30.46 -22.62 -21.53
CA SER A 10 -30.05 -23.78 -20.73
C SER A 10 -29.26 -23.31 -19.50
N PRO A 11 -29.34 -24.03 -18.37
CA PRO A 11 -28.55 -23.71 -17.18
C PRO A 11 -27.05 -23.55 -17.50
N GLU A 12 -26.54 -24.37 -18.41
CA GLU A 12 -25.15 -24.32 -18.89
C GLU A 12 -24.80 -23.00 -19.59
N ALA A 13 -25.68 -22.49 -20.47
CA ALA A 13 -25.49 -21.20 -21.13
C ALA A 13 -25.51 -20.03 -20.12
N LEU A 14 -26.37 -20.11 -19.10
CA LEU A 14 -26.42 -19.14 -18.00
C LEU A 14 -25.16 -19.20 -17.12
N HIS A 15 -24.66 -20.40 -16.81
CA HIS A 15 -23.42 -20.60 -16.06
C HIS A 15 -22.19 -20.09 -16.84
N PHE A 16 -22.10 -20.39 -18.13
CA PHE A 16 -21.03 -19.91 -19.00
C PHE A 16 -21.03 -18.38 -19.11
N GLY A 17 -22.22 -17.76 -19.27
CA GLY A 17 -22.37 -16.31 -19.26
C GLY A 17 -21.93 -15.64 -17.95
N ARG A 18 -22.27 -16.26 -16.79
CA ARG A 18 -21.83 -15.78 -15.47
C ARG A 18 -20.32 -15.92 -15.27
N LEU A 19 -19.74 -17.05 -15.68
CA LEU A 19 -18.30 -17.28 -15.58
C LEU A 19 -17.52 -16.30 -16.45
N LYS A 20 -17.94 -16.11 -17.71
CA LYS A 20 -17.34 -15.13 -18.62
C LYS A 20 -17.37 -13.72 -18.04
N ARG A 21 -18.51 -13.31 -17.47
CA ARG A 21 -18.63 -12.00 -16.79
C ARG A 21 -17.70 -11.91 -15.57
N PHE A 22 -17.64 -12.95 -14.74
CA PHE A 22 -16.74 -12.98 -13.58
C PHE A 22 -15.27 -12.84 -13.99
N ILE A 23 -14.80 -13.62 -14.97
CA ILE A 23 -13.42 -13.53 -15.47
C ILE A 23 -13.14 -12.15 -16.05
N THR A 24 -14.07 -11.61 -16.85
CA THR A 24 -13.95 -10.26 -17.42
C THR A 24 -13.76 -9.22 -16.32
N GLN A 25 -14.61 -9.26 -15.29
CA GLN A 25 -14.53 -8.33 -14.16
C GLN A 25 -13.23 -8.50 -13.36
N LEU A 26 -12.76 -9.73 -13.18
CA LEU A 26 -11.50 -10.01 -12.52
C LEU A 26 -10.30 -9.43 -13.30
N ILE A 27 -10.32 -9.52 -14.63
CA ILE A 27 -9.29 -8.91 -15.48
C ILE A 27 -9.29 -7.39 -15.36
N TYR A 28 -10.47 -6.74 -15.44
CA TYR A 28 -10.56 -5.29 -15.27
C TYR A 28 -10.11 -4.83 -13.88
N PHE A 29 -10.51 -5.55 -12.84
CA PHE A 29 -10.06 -5.28 -11.48
C PHE A 29 -8.54 -5.40 -11.38
N GLY A 30 -7.97 -6.51 -11.87
CA GLY A 30 -6.53 -6.74 -11.88
C GLY A 30 -5.77 -5.67 -12.67
N TRP A 31 -6.34 -5.18 -13.78
CA TRP A 31 -5.77 -4.10 -14.58
C TRP A 31 -5.70 -2.77 -13.81
N GLU A 32 -6.79 -2.35 -13.17
CA GLU A 32 -6.78 -1.13 -12.36
C GLU A 32 -5.84 -1.24 -11.14
N GLN A 33 -5.73 -2.43 -10.54
CA GLN A 33 -4.76 -2.71 -9.50
C GLN A 33 -3.32 -2.58 -10.03
N ALA A 34 -3.00 -3.17 -11.17
CA ALA A 34 -1.68 -3.08 -11.79
C ALA A 34 -1.31 -1.64 -12.13
N LEU A 35 -2.23 -0.85 -12.70
CA LEU A 35 -2.01 0.57 -12.96
C LEU A 35 -1.83 1.39 -11.68
N SER A 36 -2.49 1.01 -10.59
CA SER A 36 -2.29 1.64 -9.27
C SER A 36 -0.92 1.30 -8.68
N CYS A 37 -0.33 0.18 -9.06
CA CYS A 37 0.99 -0.28 -8.61
C CYS A 37 2.16 0.26 -9.43
N LEU A 38 1.96 1.26 -10.30
CA LEU A 38 3.02 1.76 -11.18
C LEU A 38 4.29 2.18 -10.42
N PHE A 39 4.15 2.92 -9.32
CA PHE A 39 5.30 3.34 -8.52
C PHE A 39 5.98 2.16 -7.79
N PRO A 40 5.27 1.29 -7.06
CA PRO A 40 5.84 0.04 -6.53
C PRO A 40 6.58 -0.82 -7.57
N VAL A 41 6.03 -0.96 -8.79
CA VAL A 41 6.67 -1.71 -9.88
C VAL A 41 7.99 -1.09 -10.27
N VAL A 42 8.07 0.24 -10.38
CA VAL A 42 9.34 0.94 -10.65
C VAL A 42 10.33 0.76 -9.50
N ILE A 43 9.87 0.75 -8.24
CA ILE A 43 10.73 0.47 -7.09
C ILE A 43 11.35 -0.93 -7.19
N PHE A 44 10.54 -1.97 -7.36
CA PHE A 44 11.04 -3.34 -7.47
C PHE A 44 11.90 -3.55 -8.71
N GLY A 45 11.50 -2.97 -9.84
CA GLY A 45 12.27 -2.99 -11.08
C GLY A 45 13.64 -2.34 -10.91
N SER A 46 13.71 -1.19 -10.23
CA SER A 46 14.98 -0.49 -9.96
C SER A 46 15.86 -1.27 -8.99
N LEU A 47 15.27 -1.86 -7.94
CA LEU A 47 16.00 -2.73 -7.02
C LEU A 47 16.63 -3.91 -7.76
N ALA A 48 15.84 -4.62 -8.58
CA ALA A 48 16.32 -5.75 -9.37
C ALA A 48 17.38 -5.33 -10.40
N LEU A 49 17.13 -4.25 -11.14
CA LEU A 49 18.03 -3.73 -12.16
C LEU A 49 19.39 -3.35 -11.57
N THR A 50 19.39 -2.61 -10.47
CA THR A 50 20.61 -2.13 -9.81
C THR A 50 21.37 -3.21 -9.05
N GLN A 51 20.74 -4.36 -8.77
CA GLN A 51 21.43 -5.52 -8.22
C GLN A 51 22.23 -6.28 -9.28
N VAL A 52 21.72 -6.33 -10.51
CA VAL A 52 22.33 -7.08 -11.62
C VAL A 52 23.30 -6.21 -12.42
N ILE A 53 22.99 -4.93 -12.56
CA ILE A 53 23.76 -3.98 -13.36
C ILE A 53 24.50 -3.03 -12.41
N PRO A 54 25.85 -3.11 -12.33
CA PRO A 54 26.62 -2.14 -11.59
C PRO A 54 26.54 -0.79 -12.32
N LEU A 55 26.01 0.21 -11.64
CA LEU A 55 25.91 1.57 -12.19
C LEU A 55 27.14 2.39 -11.79
N PRO A 56 27.78 3.11 -12.72
CA PRO A 56 28.94 3.94 -12.41
C PRO A 56 28.54 5.22 -11.64
N TRP A 57 29.55 5.93 -11.12
CA TRP A 57 29.49 7.30 -10.54
C TRP A 57 28.82 7.48 -9.17
N LEU A 58 27.74 6.76 -8.88
CA LEU A 58 27.03 6.85 -7.60
C LEU A 58 26.87 5.48 -6.95
N PRO A 59 26.88 5.41 -5.61
CA PRO A 59 26.45 4.22 -4.89
C PRO A 59 25.03 3.80 -5.28
N ARG A 60 24.73 2.50 -5.16
CA ARG A 60 23.44 1.93 -5.54
C ARG A 60 22.25 2.66 -4.90
N TYR A 61 22.35 2.97 -3.61
CA TYR A 61 21.28 3.62 -2.87
C TYR A 61 20.98 5.04 -3.35
N ASP A 62 21.99 5.78 -3.82
CA ASP A 62 21.80 7.11 -4.41
C ASP A 62 21.16 7.03 -5.80
N TRP A 63 21.51 6.01 -6.60
CA TRP A 63 20.81 5.73 -7.86
C TRP A 63 19.33 5.41 -7.66
N LEU A 64 19.00 4.58 -6.67
CA LEU A 64 17.61 4.28 -6.32
C LEU A 64 16.85 5.56 -5.94
N LEU A 65 17.46 6.43 -5.12
CA LEU A 65 16.85 7.71 -4.75
C LEU A 65 16.55 8.57 -5.98
N LEU A 66 17.50 8.71 -6.90
CA LEU A 66 17.32 9.49 -8.13
C LEU A 66 16.21 8.91 -9.00
N LEU A 67 16.19 7.59 -9.22
CA LEU A 67 15.14 6.92 -9.99
C LEU A 67 13.75 7.15 -9.38
N PHE A 68 13.63 7.11 -8.05
CA PHE A 68 12.35 7.30 -7.38
C PHE A 68 11.89 8.76 -7.41
N LEU A 69 12.82 9.72 -7.28
CA LEU A 69 12.52 11.14 -7.47
C LEU A 69 12.07 11.44 -8.89
N LEU A 70 12.76 10.89 -9.89
CA LEU A 70 12.39 11.04 -11.31
C LEU A 70 11.02 10.44 -11.59
N MET A 71 10.74 9.25 -11.07
CA MET A 71 9.45 8.60 -11.23
C MET A 71 8.33 9.39 -10.56
N GLN A 72 8.53 9.82 -9.31
CA GLN A 72 7.60 10.66 -8.57
C GLN A 72 7.29 11.96 -9.32
N TRP A 73 8.33 12.63 -9.84
CA TRP A 73 8.18 13.84 -10.64
C TRP A 73 7.38 13.56 -11.92
N TRP A 74 7.70 12.48 -12.63
CA TRP A 74 7.02 12.10 -13.86
C TRP A 74 5.53 11.78 -13.64
N MET A 75 5.18 11.07 -12.56
CA MET A 75 3.78 10.77 -12.22
C MET A 75 2.96 12.05 -11.97
N VAL A 76 3.55 13.03 -11.28
CA VAL A 76 2.90 14.33 -11.07
C VAL A 76 2.82 15.13 -12.38
N ARG A 77 3.90 15.14 -13.17
CA ARG A 77 3.99 15.92 -14.42
C ARG A 77 3.07 15.39 -15.52
N SER A 78 2.87 14.08 -15.57
CA SER A 78 1.96 13.39 -16.50
C SER A 78 0.49 13.48 -16.08
N GLY A 79 0.20 13.98 -14.87
CA GLY A 79 -1.15 14.03 -14.32
C GLY A 79 -1.65 12.69 -13.77
N LEU A 80 -0.79 11.67 -13.71
CA LEU A 80 -1.12 10.43 -13.00
C LEU A 80 -1.28 10.69 -11.51
N GLU A 81 -0.62 11.69 -10.94
CA GLU A 81 -0.81 12.13 -9.55
C GLU A 81 -1.11 13.61 -9.46
N THR A 82 -1.99 13.95 -8.52
CA THR A 82 -2.35 15.33 -8.22
C THR A 82 -1.38 15.93 -7.19
N LYS A 83 -1.32 17.27 -7.10
CA LYS A 83 -0.53 17.96 -6.07
C LYS A 83 -0.95 17.57 -4.65
N ASP A 84 -2.23 17.26 -4.43
CA ASP A 84 -2.70 16.83 -3.12
C ASP A 84 -2.27 15.40 -2.81
N GLU A 85 -2.26 14.51 -3.80
CA GLU A 85 -1.70 13.16 -3.65
C GLU A 85 -0.20 13.25 -3.36
N LEU A 86 0.54 14.14 -4.04
CA LEU A 86 1.95 14.38 -3.74
C LEU A 86 2.18 14.79 -2.28
N LYS A 87 1.35 15.67 -1.70
CA LYS A 87 1.46 16.03 -0.26
C LYS A 87 1.30 14.80 0.64
N VAL A 88 0.35 13.93 0.32
CA VAL A 88 0.16 12.67 1.06
C VAL A 88 1.40 11.79 0.90
N ILE A 89 1.88 11.61 -0.32
CA ILE A 89 3.05 10.78 -0.60
C ILE A 89 4.30 11.31 0.12
N THR A 90 4.51 12.63 0.15
CA THR A 90 5.58 13.27 0.94
C THR A 90 5.43 13.02 2.43
N LEU A 91 4.22 13.11 3.00
CA LEU A 91 3.98 12.77 4.40
C LEU A 91 4.40 11.31 4.69
N PHE A 92 4.02 10.38 3.81
CA PHE A 92 4.39 8.97 3.95
C PHE A 92 5.88 8.71 3.83
N HIS A 93 6.56 9.44 2.95
CA HIS A 93 8.01 9.41 2.86
C HIS A 93 8.66 9.79 4.20
N LEU A 94 8.20 10.89 4.83
CA LEU A 94 8.76 11.39 6.07
C LEU A 94 8.49 10.46 7.27
N ILE A 95 7.25 10.02 7.46
CA ILE A 95 6.91 9.12 8.58
C ILE A 95 7.53 7.72 8.38
N GLY A 96 7.68 7.27 7.13
CA GLY A 96 8.38 6.04 6.80
C GLY A 96 9.86 6.13 7.14
N LEU A 97 10.52 7.19 6.68
CA LEU A 97 11.93 7.43 6.97
C LEU A 97 12.20 7.58 8.48
N ALA A 98 11.30 8.22 9.23
CA ALA A 98 11.41 8.30 10.69
C ALA A 98 11.34 6.92 11.36
N LEU A 99 10.46 6.04 10.88
CA LEU A 99 10.36 4.66 11.36
C LEU A 99 11.63 3.86 11.03
N GLU A 100 12.14 3.99 9.80
CA GLU A 100 13.38 3.35 9.34
C GLU A 100 14.57 3.77 10.21
N ILE A 101 14.75 5.07 10.44
CA ILE A 101 15.82 5.61 11.30
C ILE A 101 15.74 4.98 12.68
N PHE A 102 14.56 4.98 13.30
CA PHE A 102 14.39 4.36 14.60
C PHE A 102 14.76 2.87 14.57
N LYS A 103 14.25 2.13 13.59
CA LYS A 103 14.41 0.68 13.51
C LYS A 103 15.83 0.22 13.21
N VAL A 104 16.55 0.96 12.38
CA VAL A 104 17.98 0.72 12.12
C VAL A 104 18.80 0.98 13.38
N ASN A 105 18.53 2.06 14.12
CA ASN A 105 19.22 2.34 15.39
C ASN A 105 18.91 1.30 16.49
N MET A 106 17.75 0.65 16.44
CA MET A 106 17.40 -0.47 17.32
C MET A 106 17.89 -1.84 16.82
N GLY A 107 18.69 -1.88 15.74
CA GLY A 107 19.24 -3.13 15.19
C GLY A 107 18.21 -4.07 14.56
N SER A 108 17.03 -3.56 14.19
CA SER A 108 15.95 -4.39 13.63
C SER A 108 16.26 -4.88 12.20
N TRP A 109 17.02 -4.08 11.44
CA TRP A 109 17.59 -4.35 10.12
C TRP A 109 18.67 -3.33 9.82
N SER A 110 19.40 -3.50 8.71
CA SER A 110 20.44 -2.57 8.27
C SER A 110 20.41 -2.32 6.76
N TYR A 111 21.03 -1.21 6.36
CA TYR A 111 21.29 -0.82 4.97
C TYR A 111 22.80 -0.85 4.72
N PRO A 112 23.38 -2.01 4.37
CA PRO A 112 24.84 -2.22 4.39
C PRO A 112 25.59 -1.57 3.24
N GLU A 113 24.94 -1.30 2.11
CA GLU A 113 25.64 -0.75 0.93
C GLU A 113 25.96 0.73 1.11
N GLU A 114 27.00 1.22 0.43
CA GLU A 114 27.36 2.63 0.46
C GLU A 114 26.23 3.54 -0.02
N GLY A 115 26.20 4.77 0.49
CA GLY A 115 25.24 5.78 0.06
C GLY A 115 25.56 7.15 0.63
N TYR A 116 25.68 8.17 -0.22
CA TYR A 116 25.95 9.54 0.22
C TYR A 116 24.71 10.17 0.87
N MET A 117 23.53 9.88 0.32
CA MET A 117 22.25 10.36 0.82
C MET A 117 21.69 9.42 1.89
N LYS A 118 22.48 9.22 2.95
CA LYS A 118 22.08 8.51 4.18
C LYS A 118 21.95 9.47 5.35
N ILE A 119 20.92 9.25 6.18
CA ILE A 119 20.74 9.93 7.46
C ILE A 119 20.69 8.86 8.54
N LEU A 120 21.58 8.94 9.54
CA LEU A 120 21.63 8.00 10.68
C LEU A 120 21.62 6.52 10.26
N GLY A 121 22.39 6.18 9.21
CA GLY A 121 22.50 4.82 8.67
C GLY A 121 21.39 4.42 7.69
N VAL A 122 20.43 5.30 7.41
CA VAL A 122 19.26 5.02 6.56
C VAL A 122 19.32 5.80 5.25
N PRO A 123 19.26 5.14 4.08
CA PRO A 123 19.23 5.83 2.79
C PRO A 123 17.88 6.52 2.56
N LEU A 124 17.89 7.72 2.00
CA LEU A 124 16.66 8.49 1.77
C LEU A 124 15.65 7.77 0.85
N TYR A 125 16.09 6.87 -0.03
CA TYR A 125 15.15 6.11 -0.87
C TYR A 125 14.19 5.23 -0.04
N SER A 126 14.59 4.80 1.16
CA SER A 126 13.78 3.93 2.03
C SER A 126 12.41 4.53 2.33
N GLY A 127 12.33 5.86 2.51
CA GLY A 127 11.06 6.57 2.67
C GLY A 127 10.11 6.37 1.49
N PHE A 128 10.63 6.23 0.27
CA PHE A 128 9.80 5.94 -0.91
C PHE A 128 9.16 4.56 -0.89
N MET A 129 9.67 3.59 -0.14
CA MET A 129 9.00 2.31 0.07
C MET A 129 7.61 2.53 0.69
N TYR A 130 7.53 3.39 1.70
CA TYR A 130 6.27 3.79 2.35
C TYR A 130 5.44 4.73 1.48
N ALA A 131 6.10 5.69 0.83
CA ALA A 131 5.46 6.64 -0.07
C ALA A 131 4.74 5.94 -1.23
N SER A 132 5.29 4.84 -1.73
CA SER A 132 4.71 4.02 -2.81
C SER A 132 3.37 3.38 -2.41
N VAL A 133 3.21 2.98 -1.14
CA VAL A 133 1.95 2.46 -0.60
C VAL A 133 0.89 3.56 -0.62
N ALA A 134 1.25 4.79 -0.23
CA ALA A 134 0.33 5.93 -0.29
C ALA A 134 -0.06 6.31 -1.72
N SER A 135 0.90 6.29 -2.65
CA SER A 135 0.66 6.44 -4.09
C SER A 135 -0.35 5.40 -4.58
N TYR A 136 -0.11 4.12 -4.30
CA TYR A 136 -1.01 3.02 -4.65
C TYR A 136 -2.41 3.24 -4.09
N LEU A 137 -2.53 3.56 -2.79
CA LEU A 137 -3.81 3.82 -2.16
C LEU A 137 -4.54 4.97 -2.83
N CYS A 138 -3.86 6.08 -3.13
CA CYS A 138 -4.47 7.23 -3.81
C CYS A 138 -4.96 6.88 -5.22
N GLN A 139 -4.12 6.17 -6.00
CA GLN A 139 -4.46 5.73 -7.35
C GLN A 139 -5.64 4.78 -7.35
N ALA A 140 -5.59 3.72 -6.52
CA ALA A 140 -6.66 2.74 -6.40
C ALA A 140 -7.96 3.39 -5.95
N TRP A 141 -7.89 4.33 -5.01
CA TRP A 141 -9.06 5.07 -4.53
C TRP A 141 -9.79 5.80 -5.65
N ARG A 142 -9.04 6.46 -6.55
CA ARG A 142 -9.60 7.23 -7.65
C ARG A 142 -10.05 6.33 -8.80
N ARG A 143 -9.24 5.33 -9.17
CA ARG A 143 -9.49 4.42 -10.29
C ARG A 143 -10.71 3.54 -10.09
N LEU A 144 -10.91 3.09 -8.85
CA LEU A 144 -11.99 2.18 -8.50
C LEU A 144 -13.18 2.88 -7.83
N ASP A 145 -13.28 4.22 -7.88
CA ASP A 145 -14.31 5.02 -7.17
C ASP A 145 -14.58 4.50 -5.75
N VAL A 146 -13.53 4.44 -4.93
CA VAL A 146 -13.63 3.84 -3.60
C VAL A 146 -14.45 4.75 -2.68
N GLN A 147 -15.49 4.18 -2.06
CA GLN A 147 -16.29 4.84 -1.05
C GLN A 147 -16.32 4.01 0.23
N LEU A 148 -16.38 4.70 1.36
CA LEU A 148 -16.41 4.08 2.68
C LEU A 148 -17.79 4.28 3.29
N GLU A 149 -18.40 3.18 3.72
CA GLU A 149 -19.71 3.18 4.37
C GLU A 149 -19.56 2.81 5.85
N LYS A 150 -20.42 3.41 6.69
CA LYS A 150 -20.44 3.19 8.15
C LYS A 150 -19.04 3.38 8.76
N TRP A 151 -18.36 4.44 8.32
CA TRP A 151 -17.02 4.77 8.80
C TRP A 151 -17.06 5.24 10.27
N PRO A 152 -16.12 4.81 11.12
CA PRO A 152 -16.10 5.21 12.53
C PRO A 152 -15.82 6.71 12.72
N PRO A 153 -16.10 7.27 13.92
CA PRO A 153 -15.81 8.67 14.22
C PRO A 153 -14.33 9.02 14.03
N PHE A 154 -14.07 10.23 13.52
CA PHE A 154 -12.72 10.73 13.17
C PHE A 154 -11.70 10.55 14.32
N LEU A 155 -12.06 10.96 15.53
CA LEU A 155 -11.15 10.87 16.68
C LEU A 155 -10.77 9.43 17.03
N LEU A 156 -11.70 8.48 16.86
CA LEU A 156 -11.44 7.06 17.11
C LEU A 156 -10.49 6.48 16.07
N VAL A 157 -10.64 6.87 14.80
CA VAL A 157 -9.77 6.41 13.72
C VAL A 157 -8.36 6.98 13.87
N VAL A 158 -8.24 8.29 14.14
CA VAL A 158 -6.94 8.95 14.31
C VAL A 158 -6.22 8.45 15.55
N SER A 159 -6.91 8.27 16.67
CA SER A 159 -6.30 7.74 17.90
C SER A 159 -5.83 6.29 17.72
N LEU A 160 -6.62 5.45 17.02
CA LEU A 160 -6.23 4.09 16.70
C LEU A 160 -5.01 4.04 15.77
N ALA A 161 -4.99 4.86 14.71
CA ALA A 161 -3.84 4.96 13.81
C ALA A 161 -2.58 5.42 14.55
N ALA A 162 -2.69 6.44 15.40
CA ALA A 162 -1.59 6.93 16.21
C ALA A 162 -1.10 5.88 17.21
N ALA A 163 -2.00 5.16 17.89
CA ALA A 163 -1.64 4.10 18.83
C ALA A 163 -0.88 2.95 18.14
N ILE A 164 -1.33 2.54 16.93
CA ILE A 164 -0.63 1.54 16.12
C ILE A 164 0.75 2.05 15.71
N TYR A 165 0.84 3.28 15.18
CA TYR A 165 2.11 3.83 14.74
C TYR A 165 3.11 3.96 15.90
N LEU A 166 2.70 4.53 17.04
CA LEU A 166 3.52 4.67 18.24
C LEU A 166 3.96 3.32 18.79
N ASN A 167 3.11 2.29 18.71
CA ASN A 167 3.50 0.95 19.15
C ASN A 167 4.68 0.39 18.36
N PHE A 168 4.88 0.75 17.08
CA PHE A 168 6.09 0.36 16.34
C PHE A 168 7.38 0.91 16.94
N PHE A 169 7.32 2.02 17.66
CA PHE A 169 8.46 2.58 18.39
C PHE A 169 8.56 1.98 19.79
N VAL A 170 7.44 1.96 20.52
CA VAL A 170 7.42 1.65 21.95
C VAL A 170 7.59 0.16 22.26
N HIS A 171 7.20 -0.77 21.37
CA HIS A 171 7.36 -2.22 21.64
C HIS A 171 8.81 -2.67 21.79
N HIS A 172 9.78 -1.85 21.40
CA HIS A 172 11.18 -2.15 21.66
C HIS A 172 11.54 -1.98 23.14
N PHE A 173 10.85 -1.07 23.84
CA PHE A 173 11.10 -0.73 25.25
C PHE A 173 10.03 -1.30 26.20
N TRP A 174 8.90 -1.75 25.66
CA TRP A 174 7.74 -2.18 26.44
C TRP A 174 7.06 -3.40 25.80
N ILE A 175 5.91 -3.79 26.37
CA ILE A 175 5.07 -4.87 25.87
C ILE A 175 4.60 -4.57 24.43
N ASP A 176 4.78 -5.57 23.58
CA ASP A 176 4.19 -5.61 22.26
C ASP A 176 2.68 -5.88 22.33
N ILE A 177 1.88 -4.84 22.08
CA ILE A 177 0.40 -4.90 22.09
C ILE A 177 -0.21 -4.98 20.69
N ARG A 178 0.55 -5.34 19.65
CA ARG A 178 0.07 -5.43 18.24
C ARG A 178 -1.17 -6.29 18.07
N TRP A 179 -1.29 -7.39 18.83
CA TRP A 179 -2.46 -8.28 18.77
C TRP A 179 -3.73 -7.62 19.34
N TRP A 180 -3.60 -6.88 20.44
CA TRP A 180 -4.71 -6.12 21.02
C TRP A 180 -5.18 -5.01 20.08
N LEU A 181 -4.23 -4.30 19.46
CA LEU A 181 -4.52 -3.26 18.48
C LEU A 181 -5.17 -3.84 17.22
N SER A 182 -4.71 -5.00 16.74
CA SER A 182 -5.35 -5.73 15.63
C SER A 182 -6.80 -6.11 15.97
N GLY A 183 -7.05 -6.62 17.17
CA GLY A 183 -8.41 -6.91 17.64
C GLY A 183 -9.28 -5.66 17.70
N LEU A 184 -8.73 -4.54 18.18
CA LEU A 184 -9.42 -3.26 18.24
C LEU A 184 -9.77 -2.74 16.83
N VAL A 185 -8.89 -2.89 15.84
CA VAL A 185 -9.21 -2.59 14.43
C VAL A 185 -10.41 -3.39 13.96
N LEU A 186 -10.43 -4.70 14.22
CA LEU A 186 -11.56 -5.55 13.82
C LEU A 186 -12.87 -5.10 14.47
N ILE A 187 -12.84 -4.75 15.75
CA ILE A 187 -14.02 -4.27 16.49
C ILE A 187 -14.51 -2.94 15.94
N VAL A 188 -13.61 -1.97 15.77
CA VAL A 188 -13.92 -0.60 15.34
C VAL A 188 -14.49 -0.59 13.91
N PHE A 189 -13.94 -1.42 13.02
CA PHE A 189 -14.33 -1.47 11.60
C PHE A 189 -15.29 -2.62 11.25
N TRP A 190 -15.80 -3.36 12.23
CA TRP A 190 -16.62 -4.56 11.96
C TRP A 190 -17.89 -4.26 11.15
N ARG A 191 -18.44 -3.05 11.29
CA ARG A 191 -19.63 -2.59 10.55
C ARG A 191 -19.28 -1.82 9.27
N SER A 192 -18.01 -1.56 9.02
CA SER A 192 -17.57 -0.67 7.95
C SER A 192 -17.34 -1.44 6.65
N TRP A 193 -17.74 -0.83 5.52
CA TRP A 193 -17.68 -1.44 4.20
C TRP A 193 -16.91 -0.55 3.24
N VAL A 194 -16.20 -1.18 2.31
CA VAL A 194 -15.64 -0.53 1.12
C VAL A 194 -16.57 -0.86 -0.05
N THR A 195 -17.03 0.17 -0.75
CA THR A 195 -17.63 0.02 -2.08
C THR A 195 -16.67 0.53 -3.14
N TYR A 196 -16.69 -0.12 -4.30
CA TYR A 196 -15.79 0.19 -5.41
C TYR A 196 -16.46 -0.20 -6.73
N GLU A 197 -16.04 0.44 -7.82
CA GLU A 197 -16.57 0.22 -9.16
C GLU A 197 -15.52 -0.46 -10.04
N VAL A 198 -15.94 -1.51 -10.76
CA VAL A 198 -15.11 -2.19 -11.77
C VAL A 198 -15.94 -2.30 -13.04
N ASN A 199 -15.43 -1.72 -14.12
CA ASN A 199 -16.06 -1.78 -15.44
C ASN A 199 -17.58 -1.47 -15.37
N GLY A 200 -17.92 -0.35 -14.72
CA GLY A 200 -19.29 0.15 -14.54
C GLY A 200 -20.16 -0.64 -13.54
N SER A 201 -19.63 -1.66 -12.88
CA SER A 201 -20.35 -2.47 -11.89
C SER A 201 -19.88 -2.15 -10.48
N ARG A 202 -20.80 -1.87 -9.55
CA ARG A 202 -20.48 -1.60 -8.14
C ARG A 202 -20.41 -2.87 -7.33
N TYR A 203 -19.32 -2.99 -6.58
CA TYR A 203 -19.02 -4.08 -5.66
C TYR A 203 -18.87 -3.55 -4.25
N ARG A 204 -18.94 -4.46 -3.27
CA ARG A 204 -18.70 -4.13 -1.87
C ARG A 204 -18.02 -5.26 -1.14
N MET A 205 -17.20 -4.93 -0.14
CA MET A 205 -16.60 -5.88 0.78
C MET A 205 -16.46 -5.29 2.19
N PRO A 206 -16.42 -6.11 3.24
CA PRO A 206 -16.07 -5.63 4.58
C PRO A 206 -14.69 -4.98 4.58
N ILE A 207 -14.52 -3.86 5.29
CA ILE A 207 -13.21 -3.18 5.39
C ILE A 207 -12.14 -4.11 5.97
N ALA A 208 -12.50 -4.94 6.96
CA ALA A 208 -11.58 -5.91 7.54
C ALA A 208 -11.03 -6.89 6.48
N LEU A 209 -11.87 -7.35 5.54
CA LEU A 209 -11.41 -8.20 4.44
C LEU A 209 -10.45 -7.46 3.52
N SER A 210 -10.73 -6.19 3.22
CA SER A 210 -9.83 -5.33 2.44
C SER A 210 -8.46 -5.21 3.10
N PHE A 211 -8.40 -4.99 4.42
CA PHE A 211 -7.13 -4.91 5.15
C PHE A 211 -6.34 -6.20 5.07
N THR A 212 -6.98 -7.35 5.28
CA THR A 212 -6.33 -8.66 5.16
C THR A 212 -5.76 -8.88 3.76
N LEU A 213 -6.51 -8.55 2.71
CA LEU A 213 -6.05 -8.71 1.32
C LEU A 213 -4.87 -7.80 1.00
N ILE A 214 -4.94 -6.52 1.36
CA ILE A 214 -3.83 -5.57 1.11
C ILE A 214 -2.59 -5.99 1.91
N GLY A 215 -2.76 -6.37 3.18
CA GLY A 215 -1.67 -6.86 4.03
C GLY A 215 -1.00 -8.12 3.47
N PHE A 216 -1.77 -9.04 2.89
CA PHE A 216 -1.23 -10.22 2.21
C PHE A 216 -0.35 -9.84 1.01
N PHE A 217 -0.81 -8.96 0.12
CA PHE A 217 -0.01 -8.53 -1.04
C PHE A 217 1.23 -7.73 -0.63
N ILE A 218 1.17 -6.99 0.48
CA ILE A 218 2.36 -6.29 1.01
C ILE A 218 3.36 -7.27 1.61
N TRP A 219 2.91 -8.34 2.26
CA TRP A 219 3.82 -9.42 2.66
C TRP A 219 4.49 -10.09 1.44
N VAL A 220 3.79 -10.25 0.31
CA VAL A 220 4.43 -10.71 -0.94
C VAL A 220 5.47 -9.70 -1.42
N ALA A 221 5.13 -8.41 -1.44
CA ALA A 221 6.01 -7.33 -1.87
C ALA A 221 7.29 -7.24 -1.02
N GLU A 222 7.17 -7.46 0.29
CA GLU A 222 8.27 -7.53 1.26
C GLU A 222 9.28 -8.64 0.90
N ASN A 223 8.78 -9.84 0.57
CA ASN A 223 9.65 -10.95 0.18
C ASN A 223 10.41 -10.65 -1.12
N ILE A 224 9.76 -9.96 -2.07
CA ILE A 224 10.41 -9.49 -3.31
C ILE A 224 11.47 -8.42 -2.99
N ALA A 225 11.17 -7.46 -2.11
CA ALA A 225 12.10 -6.39 -1.72
C ALA A 225 13.38 -6.94 -1.09
N THR A 226 13.21 -7.82 -0.10
CA THR A 226 14.32 -8.47 0.61
C THR A 226 15.13 -9.38 -0.30
N PHE A 227 14.48 -10.07 -1.25
CA PHE A 227 15.18 -10.87 -2.25
C PHE A 227 16.11 -10.02 -3.12
N PHE A 228 15.67 -8.83 -3.52
CA PHE A 228 16.49 -7.90 -4.31
C PHE A 228 17.44 -7.03 -3.47
N GLY A 229 17.60 -7.32 -2.17
CA GLY A 229 18.56 -6.64 -1.31
C GLY A 229 18.19 -5.20 -0.96
N ALA A 230 16.90 -4.88 -0.85
CA ALA A 230 16.45 -3.56 -0.43
C ALA A 230 16.93 -3.19 0.99
N TRP A 231 16.98 -4.16 1.89
CA TRP A 231 17.59 -4.10 3.23
C TRP A 231 17.89 -5.53 3.68
N GLN A 232 18.62 -5.68 4.79
CA GLN A 232 18.96 -6.99 5.34
C GLN A 232 18.46 -7.14 6.78
N TYR A 233 17.76 -8.24 7.04
CA TYR A 233 17.44 -8.65 8.42
C TYR A 233 18.63 -9.36 9.07
N PRO A 234 18.78 -9.30 10.41
CA PRO A 234 19.89 -9.96 11.11
C PRO A 234 19.98 -11.47 10.87
N ASN A 235 18.87 -12.13 10.56
CA ASN A 235 18.80 -13.56 10.26
C ASN A 235 19.02 -13.90 8.77
N GLN A 236 19.36 -12.92 7.92
CA GLN A 236 19.57 -13.07 6.48
C GLN A 236 20.99 -12.69 6.04
N THR A 237 21.96 -12.65 6.96
CA THR A 237 23.35 -12.25 6.67
C THR A 237 24.09 -13.22 5.74
N ASP A 238 23.74 -14.52 5.74
CA ASP A 238 24.46 -15.54 4.98
C ASP A 238 23.61 -16.22 3.88
N THR A 239 22.28 -16.30 4.05
CA THR A 239 21.35 -16.87 3.05
C THR A 239 19.98 -16.19 3.12
N TRP A 240 19.36 -15.92 1.97
CA TRP A 240 18.00 -15.39 1.94
C TRP A 240 17.01 -16.45 2.44
N SER A 241 16.09 -16.04 3.32
CA SER A 241 15.01 -16.88 3.85
C SER A 241 13.69 -16.12 3.81
N LEU A 242 12.57 -16.84 3.70
CA LEU A 242 11.23 -16.24 3.73
C LEU A 242 11.04 -15.44 5.03
N VAL A 243 10.51 -14.22 4.89
CA VAL A 243 10.24 -13.37 6.06
C VAL A 243 9.15 -14.03 6.91
N HIS A 244 9.49 -14.35 8.16
CA HIS A 244 8.61 -15.06 9.10
C HIS A 244 7.20 -14.47 9.17
N LEU A 245 6.19 -15.35 9.20
CA LEU A 245 4.78 -14.98 9.35
C LEU A 245 4.51 -14.12 10.60
N GLY A 246 5.36 -14.20 11.63
CA GLY A 246 5.30 -13.32 12.80
C GLY A 246 5.46 -11.82 12.47
N LYS A 247 6.06 -11.46 11.33
CA LYS A 247 6.13 -10.07 10.84
C LYS A 247 4.91 -9.63 10.05
N VAL A 248 4.05 -10.55 9.58
CA VAL A 248 2.83 -10.23 8.82
C VAL A 248 1.90 -9.31 9.61
N SER A 249 1.77 -9.53 10.92
CA SER A 249 0.95 -8.67 11.79
C SER A 249 1.44 -7.21 11.81
N SER A 250 2.75 -7.01 11.69
CA SER A 250 3.36 -5.67 11.67
C SER A 250 3.09 -4.97 10.35
N TRP A 251 3.26 -5.68 9.25
CA TRP A 251 2.97 -5.13 7.93
C TRP A 251 1.49 -4.84 7.75
N LEU A 252 0.61 -5.75 8.19
CA LEU A 252 -0.83 -5.53 8.19
C LEU A 252 -1.19 -4.24 8.96
N LEU A 253 -0.62 -4.04 10.15
CA LEU A 253 -0.86 -2.84 10.96
C LEU A 253 -0.30 -1.57 10.32
N LEU A 254 0.86 -1.63 9.68
CA LEU A 254 1.42 -0.49 8.92
C LEU A 254 0.53 -0.10 7.73
N VAL A 255 -0.03 -1.10 7.04
CA VAL A 255 -0.99 -0.92 5.95
C VAL A 255 -2.28 -0.31 6.45
N ILE A 256 -2.79 -0.79 7.59
CA ILE A 256 -3.96 -0.22 8.23
C ILE A 256 -3.69 1.26 8.54
N VAL A 257 -2.59 1.59 9.21
CA VAL A 257 -2.20 3.00 9.47
C VAL A 257 -2.18 3.80 8.17
N SER A 258 -1.60 3.24 7.11
CA SER A 258 -1.52 3.90 5.81
C SER A 258 -2.90 4.22 5.24
N PHE A 259 -3.78 3.22 5.21
CA PHE A 259 -5.15 3.37 4.76
C PHE A 259 -5.93 4.36 5.64
N LEU A 260 -5.78 4.29 6.96
CA LEU A 260 -6.49 5.17 7.89
C LEU A 260 -6.09 6.63 7.68
N ILE A 261 -4.81 6.93 7.47
CA ILE A 261 -4.33 8.28 7.16
C ILE A 261 -4.94 8.76 5.84
N VAL A 262 -4.83 7.98 4.76
CA VAL A 262 -5.38 8.35 3.43
C VAL A 262 -6.89 8.54 3.50
N ALA A 263 -7.62 7.61 4.10
CA ALA A 263 -9.07 7.67 4.27
C ALA A 263 -9.49 8.93 5.03
N THR A 264 -8.77 9.24 6.12
CA THR A 264 -9.03 10.42 6.95
C THR A 264 -8.80 11.71 6.17
N LEU A 265 -7.69 11.82 5.42
CA LEU A 265 -7.39 12.98 4.58
C LEU A 265 -8.43 13.17 3.47
N LYS A 266 -8.88 12.09 2.81
CA LYS A 266 -9.95 12.14 1.80
C LYS A 266 -11.29 12.60 2.41
N GLN A 267 -11.63 12.15 3.62
CA GLN A 267 -12.86 12.56 4.30
C GLN A 267 -12.85 14.02 4.75
N VAL A 268 -11.74 14.50 5.31
CA VAL A 268 -11.58 15.90 5.69
C VAL A 268 -11.74 16.80 4.46
N LYS A 269 -11.10 16.44 3.35
CA LYS A 269 -11.21 17.19 2.10
C LYS A 269 -12.64 17.25 1.55
N ARG A 270 -13.41 16.16 1.65
CA ARG A 270 -14.82 16.14 1.23
C ARG A 270 -15.72 17.05 2.08
N LYS A 271 -15.36 17.30 3.33
CA LYS A 271 -16.10 18.18 4.25
C LYS A 271 -15.73 19.66 4.13
N LEU A 272 -14.59 19.98 3.53
CA LEU A 272 -14.20 21.37 3.28
C LEU A 272 -15.11 21.96 2.19
N PRO A 273 -15.73 23.13 2.40
CA PRO A 273 -16.41 23.83 1.33
C PRO A 273 -15.42 24.12 0.21
N VAL A 274 -15.78 23.81 -1.03
CA VAL A 274 -14.98 24.18 -2.20
C VAL A 274 -14.94 25.71 -2.22
N SER A 275 -13.81 26.31 -1.84
CA SER A 275 -13.60 27.72 -2.10
C SER A 275 -13.60 27.89 -3.61
N LYS A 276 -14.63 28.54 -4.16
CA LYS A 276 -14.57 29.05 -5.52
C LYS A 276 -13.45 30.09 -5.55
N THR A 277 -12.29 29.72 -6.07
CA THR A 277 -11.31 30.70 -6.51
C THR A 277 -11.77 31.16 -7.89
N GLU A 278 -12.23 32.42 -7.94
CA GLU A 278 -12.36 33.22 -9.16
C GLU A 278 -10.99 33.48 -9.80
#